data_AF-A0A7L3UL86-F1
#
_entry.id   AF-A0A7L3UL86-F1
#
_cell.length_a   1.000
_cell.length_b   1.000
_cell.length_c   1.000
_cell.angle_alpha   90.00
_cell.angle_beta   90.00
_cell.angle_gamma   90.00
#
_symmetry.space_group_name_H-M   'P 1'
#
loop_
_entity.id
_entity.type
_entity.pdbx_description
1 polymer ?
#
loop_
_entity_poly.entity_id
_entity_poly.type
_entity_poly.pdbx_seq_one_letter_code
_entity_poly.pdbx_strand_id
1 'polypeptide(L)'
;QTEAVLCECRVRFLSFMGVGRDVRSFAFIMASAPGAFRCHMVWCEPNAAGLSEALQAACMLRYQKCLDARPQASSSCLPAPPADSVARRVGSSVRRGVQTLLGTLKPRRLGAQTP
;
A
#
# COMPACT_ATOMS: atom_id res chain seq x y z
N GLN A 1 -21.04 -3.14 -31.03
CA GLN A 1 -19.83 -3.82 -30.55
C GLN A 1 -20.23 -4.71 -29.40
N THR A 2 -19.87 -5.99 -29.45
CA THR A 2 -20.10 -6.93 -28.35
C THR A 2 -19.00 -6.77 -27.30
N GLU A 3 -19.36 -6.52 -26.04
CA GLU A 3 -18.43 -6.44 -24.90
C GLU A 3 -17.96 -7.83 -24.44
N ALA A 4 -17.48 -8.66 -25.38
CA ALA A 4 -16.95 -9.98 -25.05
C ALA A 4 -15.58 -9.85 -24.35
N VAL A 5 -15.41 -10.52 -23.20
CA VAL A 5 -14.15 -10.50 -22.44
C VAL A 5 -13.11 -11.39 -23.13
N LEU A 6 -12.00 -10.79 -23.56
CA LEU A 6 -10.89 -11.50 -24.25
C LEU A 6 -9.76 -11.97 -23.31
N CYS A 7 -9.36 -11.15 -22.32
CA CYS A 7 -8.53 -11.56 -21.18
C CYS A 7 -9.10 -10.98 -19.89
N GLU A 8 -9.01 -11.75 -18.81
CA GLU A 8 -8.92 -11.21 -17.47
C GLU A 8 -7.54 -11.55 -16.87
N CYS A 9 -6.81 -10.50 -16.52
CA CYS A 9 -5.39 -10.58 -16.20
C CYS A 9 -5.17 -9.92 -14.81
N ARG A 10 -4.86 -10.69 -13.76
CA ARG A 10 -4.74 -10.16 -12.37
C ARG A 10 -3.40 -9.47 -12.12
N VAL A 11 -3.43 -8.18 -11.78
CA VAL A 11 -2.23 -7.35 -11.51
C VAL A 11 -1.19 -7.99 -10.57
N ARG A 12 -1.61 -8.75 -9.55
CA ARG A 12 -0.70 -9.43 -8.60
C ARG A 12 0.24 -10.46 -9.25
N PHE A 13 -0.07 -10.90 -10.46
CA PHE A 13 0.72 -11.89 -11.21
C PHE A 13 1.42 -11.27 -12.43
N LEU A 14 1.26 -9.96 -12.66
CA LEU A 14 2.04 -9.25 -13.66
C LEU A 14 3.47 -9.11 -13.15
N SER A 15 4.43 -9.68 -13.89
CA SER A 15 5.84 -9.67 -13.51
C SER A 15 6.64 -8.56 -14.20
N PHE A 16 6.26 -8.21 -15.43
CA PHE A 16 6.93 -7.17 -16.21
C PHE A 16 5.96 -6.56 -17.22
N MET A 17 6.22 -5.31 -17.62
CA MET A 17 5.53 -4.66 -18.73
C MET A 17 6.43 -3.61 -19.37
N GLY A 18 6.16 -3.25 -20.62
CA GLY A 18 6.90 -2.21 -21.30
C GLY A 18 6.35 -1.83 -22.67
N VAL A 19 6.75 -0.66 -23.12
CA VAL A 19 6.60 -0.21 -24.51
C VAL A 19 7.80 -0.76 -25.30
N GLY A 20 7.54 -1.29 -26.50
CA GLY A 20 8.57 -1.82 -27.39
C GLY A 20 9.40 -0.72 -28.06
N ARG A 21 10.26 -1.13 -29.00
CA ARG A 21 11.03 -0.17 -29.81
C ARG A 21 10.11 0.70 -30.69
N ASP A 22 9.02 0.13 -31.20
CA ASP A 22 7.92 0.90 -31.79
C ASP A 22 7.01 1.40 -30.67
N VAL A 23 6.74 2.70 -30.64
CA VAL A 23 5.94 3.38 -29.61
C VAL A 23 4.50 2.89 -29.52
N ARG A 24 4.00 2.19 -30.54
CA ARG A 24 2.66 1.58 -30.57
C ARG A 24 2.62 0.19 -29.97
N SER A 25 3.77 -0.46 -29.87
CA SER A 25 3.87 -1.80 -29.31
C SER A 25 3.92 -1.74 -27.80
N PHE A 26 2.98 -2.43 -27.13
CA PHE A 26 2.98 -2.63 -25.70
C PHE A 26 2.92 -4.11 -25.37
N ALA A 27 3.62 -4.52 -24.31
CA ALA A 27 3.54 -5.88 -23.81
C ALA A 27 3.55 -5.92 -22.29
N PHE A 28 2.89 -6.93 -21.72
CA PHE A 28 3.04 -7.31 -20.32
C PHE A 28 3.16 -8.83 -20.17
N ILE A 29 3.92 -9.24 -19.16
CA ILE A 29 4.24 -10.63 -18.86
C ILE A 29 3.53 -11.01 -17.57
N MET A 30 2.78 -12.10 -17.63
CA MET A 30 2.05 -12.69 -16.52
C MET A 30 2.77 -13.97 -16.08
N ALA A 31 3.01 -14.13 -14.78
CA ALA A 31 3.40 -15.40 -14.18
C ALA A 31 2.14 -16.26 -13.95
N SER A 32 1.89 -17.23 -14.83
CA SER A 32 0.71 -18.10 -14.75
C SER A 32 0.87 -19.24 -13.74
N ALA A 33 2.10 -19.71 -13.55
CA ALA A 33 2.51 -20.69 -12.55
C ALA A 33 4.02 -20.53 -12.25
N PRO A 34 4.58 -21.15 -11.21
CA PRO A 34 6.02 -21.12 -10.97
C PRO A 34 6.80 -21.60 -12.20
N GLY A 35 7.69 -20.76 -12.73
CA GLY A 35 8.45 -21.04 -13.94
C GLY A 35 7.68 -20.93 -15.27
N ALA A 36 6.38 -20.60 -15.25
CA ALA A 36 5.56 -20.45 -16.45
C ALA A 36 5.12 -18.99 -16.64
N PHE A 37 5.48 -18.42 -17.78
CA PHE A 37 5.20 -17.02 -18.12
C PHE A 37 4.44 -16.91 -19.44
N ARG A 38 3.49 -15.98 -19.51
CA ARG A 38 2.75 -15.64 -20.74
C ARG A 38 2.91 -14.16 -21.04
N CYS A 39 3.34 -13.85 -22.27
CA CYS A 39 3.40 -12.49 -22.78
C CYS A 39 2.08 -12.15 -23.49
N HIS A 40 1.49 -11.02 -23.14
CA HIS A 40 0.35 -10.42 -23.83
C HIS A 40 0.83 -9.17 -24.56
N MET A 41 0.62 -9.11 -25.87
CA MET A 41 1.00 -7.98 -26.71
C MET A 41 -0.24 -7.25 -27.19
N VAL A 42 -0.17 -5.93 -27.18
CA VAL A 42 -1.23 -5.03 -27.61
C VAL A 42 -0.61 -4.00 -28.56
N TRP A 43 -1.33 -3.71 -29.64
CA TRP A 43 -1.00 -2.65 -30.57
C TRP A 43 -1.92 -1.46 -30.31
N CYS A 44 -1.35 -0.31 -30.00
CA CYS A 44 -2.09 0.88 -29.60
C CYS A 44 -1.95 1.99 -30.63
N GLU A 45 -3.05 2.66 -30.97
CA GLU A 45 -3.05 3.87 -31.79
C GLU A 45 -3.46 5.08 -30.93
N PRO A 46 -2.78 6.24 -31.03
CA PRO A 46 -1.59 6.51 -31.86
C PRO A 46 -0.28 5.97 -31.26
N ASN A 47 -0.27 5.61 -29.97
CA ASN A 47 0.86 5.00 -29.27
C ASN A 47 0.40 4.32 -27.97
N ALA A 48 1.31 3.64 -27.29
CA ALA A 48 1.05 2.88 -26.07
C ALA A 48 1.07 3.69 -24.76
N ALA A 49 1.33 5.00 -24.78
CA ALA A 49 1.58 5.79 -23.57
C ALA A 49 0.43 5.66 -22.56
N GLY A 50 -0.81 5.97 -22.97
CA GLY A 50 -1.97 5.91 -22.07
C GLY A 50 -2.22 4.51 -21.49
N LEU A 51 -2.04 3.45 -22.28
CA LEU A 51 -2.19 2.08 -21.78
C LEU A 51 -1.08 1.74 -20.77
N SER A 52 0.16 2.08 -21.08
CA SER A 52 1.31 1.79 -20.22
C SER A 52 1.24 2.53 -18.89
N GLU A 53 0.85 3.81 -18.90
CA GLU A 53 0.66 4.63 -17.68
C GLU A 53 -0.48 4.09 -16.83
N ALA A 54 -1.61 3.69 -17.44
CA ALA A 54 -2.74 3.12 -16.71
C ALA A 54 -2.37 1.80 -16.03
N LEU A 55 -1.67 0.90 -16.74
CA LEU A 55 -1.22 -0.37 -16.16
C LEU A 55 -0.16 -0.15 -15.06
N GLN A 56 0.71 0.86 -15.22
CA GLN A 56 1.67 1.28 -14.19
C GLN A 56 0.96 1.74 -12.93
N ALA A 57 0.00 2.65 -13.07
CA ALA A 57 -0.79 3.18 -11.97
C ALA A 57 -1.54 2.07 -11.23
N ALA A 58 -2.15 1.13 -11.97
CA ALA A 58 -2.82 -0.03 -11.39
C ALA A 58 -1.84 -0.91 -10.58
N CYS A 59 -0.63 -1.15 -11.10
CA CYS A 59 0.41 -1.88 -10.39
C CYS A 59 0.83 -1.18 -9.09
N MET A 60 1.08 0.13 -9.14
CA MET A 60 1.46 0.92 -7.97
C MET A 60 0.37 0.94 -6.89
N LEU A 61 -0.88 1.20 -7.28
CA LEU A 61 -2.02 1.18 -6.36
C LEU A 61 -2.24 -0.21 -5.77
N ARG A 62 -2.08 -1.27 -6.57
CA ARG A 62 -2.22 -2.64 -6.08
C ARG A 62 -1.12 -2.99 -5.08
N TYR A 63 0.11 -2.59 -5.36
CA TYR A 63 1.24 -2.78 -4.46
C TYR A 63 1.02 -2.04 -3.13
N GLN A 64 0.63 -0.77 -3.19
CA GLN A 64 0.32 0.01 -1.98
C GLN A 64 -0.78 -0.65 -1.15
N LYS A 65 -1.89 -1.07 -1.77
CA LYS A 65 -2.97 -1.81 -1.09
C LYS A 65 -2.49 -3.09 -0.41
N CYS A 66 -1.53 -3.80 -1.00
CA CYS A 66 -0.95 -5.00 -0.38
C CYS A 66 -0.09 -4.65 0.84
N LEU A 67 0.60 -3.52 0.82
CA LEU A 67 1.38 -3.04 1.97
C LEU A 67 0.47 -2.57 3.10
N ASP A 68 -0.57 -1.79 2.78
CA ASP A 68 -1.51 -1.25 3.77
C ASP A 68 -2.34 -2.35 4.45
N ALA A 69 -2.67 -3.41 3.70
CA ALA A 69 -3.38 -4.56 4.24
C ALA A 69 -2.52 -5.48 5.12
N ARG A 70 -1.20 -5.28 5.17
CA ARG A 70 -0.38 -6.00 6.14
C ARG A 70 -0.81 -5.54 7.53
N PRO A 71 -1.10 -6.47 8.46
CA PRO A 71 -1.28 -6.12 9.84
C PRO A 71 -0.07 -5.28 10.24
N GLN A 72 -0.31 -4.05 10.70
CA GLN A 72 0.71 -3.28 11.43
C GLN A 72 1.27 -4.28 12.43
N ALA A 73 2.53 -4.69 12.26
CA ALA A 73 3.17 -5.59 13.20
C ALA A 73 2.98 -4.90 14.54
N SER A 74 2.05 -5.42 15.33
CA SER A 74 1.62 -4.73 16.51
C SER A 74 2.88 -4.65 17.34
N SER A 75 3.29 -3.43 17.67
CA SER A 75 4.32 -3.18 18.67
C SER A 75 3.83 -3.59 20.08
N SER A 76 2.95 -4.58 20.16
CA SER A 76 2.23 -5.03 21.34
C SER A 76 2.24 -6.55 21.46
N CYS A 77 3.35 -7.21 21.13
CA CYS A 77 3.61 -8.58 21.58
C CYS A 77 5.09 -8.80 21.93
N LEU A 78 5.81 -7.78 22.42
CA LEU A 78 6.94 -8.12 23.29
C LEU A 78 6.32 -8.57 24.62
N PRO A 79 6.54 -9.82 25.09
CA PRO A 79 6.21 -10.14 26.47
C PRO A 79 6.88 -9.08 27.34
N ALA A 80 6.16 -8.61 28.37
CA ALA A 80 6.73 -7.66 29.31
C ALA A 80 8.11 -8.18 29.72
N PRO A 81 9.18 -7.35 29.68
CA PRO A 81 10.51 -7.81 30.08
C PRO A 81 10.40 -8.53 31.44
N PRO A 82 11.19 -9.55 31.78
CA PRO A 82 11.21 -10.08 33.14
C PRO A 82 11.47 -8.95 34.15
N ALA A 83 10.94 -9.06 35.38
CA ALA A 83 10.88 -7.99 36.39
C ALA A 83 12.16 -7.14 36.49
N ASP A 84 13.32 -7.77 36.26
CA ASP A 84 14.65 -7.20 36.47
C ASP A 84 15.32 -6.59 35.22
N SER A 85 14.62 -6.50 34.08
CA SER A 85 15.22 -5.93 32.86
C SER A 85 15.27 -4.40 32.86
N VAL A 86 16.45 -3.85 32.53
CA VAL A 86 16.75 -2.41 32.39
C VAL A 86 15.77 -1.68 31.45
N ALA A 87 15.20 -2.40 30.47
CA ALA A 87 14.20 -1.89 29.54
C ALA A 87 12.94 -1.30 30.22
N ARG A 88 12.55 -1.77 31.41
CA ARG A 88 11.41 -1.19 32.16
C ARG A 88 11.70 0.22 32.68
N ARG A 89 12.95 0.49 33.11
CA ARG A 89 13.32 1.80 33.67
C ARG A 89 13.31 2.90 32.62
N VAL A 90 13.71 2.57 31.39
CA VAL A 90 13.72 3.53 30.27
C VAL A 90 12.30 3.77 29.73
N GLY A 91 11.48 2.71 29.63
CA GLY A 91 10.10 2.82 29.12
C GLY A 91 9.14 3.65 30.01
N SER A 92 9.38 3.70 31.32
CA SER A 92 8.54 4.46 32.26
C SER A 92 8.79 5.98 32.21
N SER A 93 10.02 6.42 31.93
CA SER A 93 10.34 7.85 31.72
C SER A 93 9.74 8.39 30.41
N VAL A 94 9.77 7.61 29.33
CA VAL A 94 9.22 8.04 28.03
C VAL A 94 7.69 8.15 28.07
N ARG A 95 7.00 7.19 28.72
CA ARG A 95 5.53 7.24 28.86
C ARG A 95 5.04 8.42 29.69
N ARG A 96 5.80 8.83 30.72
CA ARG A 96 5.46 10.02 31.52
C ARG A 96 5.62 11.32 30.72
N GLY A 97 6.66 11.45 29.89
CA GLY A 97 6.90 12.66 29.09
C GLY A 97 5.80 12.97 28.06
N VAL A 98 5.21 11.93 27.46
CA VAL A 98 4.14 12.09 26.45
C VAL A 98 2.78 12.46 27.08
N GLN A 99 2.48 11.97 28.29
CA GLN A 99 1.24 12.35 28.99
C GLN A 99 1.21 13.84 29.37
N THR A 100 2.35 14.46 29.68
CA THR A 100 2.40 15.87 30.09
C THR A 100 2.16 16.83 28.91
N LEU A 101 2.51 16.45 27.68
CA LEU A 101 2.30 17.29 26.48
C LEU A 101 0.85 17.25 25.97
N LEU A 102 0.13 16.14 26.17
CA LEU A 102 -1.27 15.98 25.75
C LEU A 102 -2.28 16.63 26.72
N GLY A 103 -1.86 17.07 27.91
CA GLY A 103 -2.73 17.66 28.92
C GLY A 103 -3.01 19.17 28.78
N THR A 104 -2.35 19.88 27.87
CA THR A 104 -2.38 21.37 27.81
C THR A 104 -3.24 21.96 26.68
N LEU A 105 -4.00 21.16 25.92
CA LEU A 105 -4.90 21.67 24.88
C LEU A 105 -6.37 21.37 25.24
N LYS A 106 -6.93 22.19 26.14
CA LYS A 106 -8.39 22.30 26.30
C LYS A 106 -8.86 23.60 25.63
N PRO A 107 -9.73 23.55 24.60
CA PRO A 107 -10.38 24.73 24.08
C PRO A 107 -11.49 25.17 25.06
N ARG A 108 -11.39 26.40 25.57
CA ARG A 108 -12.39 27.00 26.46
C ARG A 108 -13.58 27.49 25.60
N ARG A 109 -14.73 26.82 25.67
CA ARG A 109 -16.02 27.29 25.11
C ARG A 109 -16.96 27.74 26.24
N LEU A 110 -17.75 28.76 25.89
CA LEU A 110 -18.49 29.73 26.70
C LEU A 110 -19.91 29.24 27.09
N GLY A 111 -20.40 29.63 28.30
CA GLY A 111 -21.82 29.71 28.72
C GLY A 111 -22.55 28.38 29.03
N ALA A 112 -23.57 28.27 29.89
CA ALA A 112 -24.32 29.22 30.72
C ALA A 112 -25.14 28.45 31.82
N GLN A 113 -25.33 29.08 33.00
CA GLN A 113 -26.53 29.20 33.89
C GLN A 113 -27.43 27.97 34.21
N THR A 114 -27.45 27.46 35.46
CA THR A 114 -28.39 27.66 36.61
C THR A 114 -29.71 26.86 36.54
N PRO A 115 -30.29 26.45 37.69
CA PRO A 115 -31.04 27.31 38.63
C PRO A 115 -30.38 27.49 40.00
#